data_AF-A0A0C9UJZ2-F1
#
_entry.id   AF-A0A0C9UJZ2-F1
#
_cell.length_a   1.000
_cell.length_b   1.000
_cell.length_c   1.000
_cell.angle_alpha   90.00
_cell.angle_beta   90.00
_cell.angle_gamma   90.00
#
_symmetry.space_group_name_H-M   'P 1'
#
loop_
_entity.id
_entity.type
_entity.pdbx_description
1 polymer ?
#
loop_
_entity_poly.entity_id
_entity_poly.type
_entity_poly.pdbx_seq_one_letter_code
_entity_poly.pdbx_strand_id
1 'polypeptide(L)'
;KGYGKPFSKAISGPPTAKPVPEDQKPQYVLKQDISEEQAIVYHLSGDYNPLHLEPAIGISAGFGGPILHGLSTFGFGCRFTSPVKLGGMCFTCVWEVGPGPNRTTKLTFITNNLPSGKANL
;
A
#
# COMPACT_ATOMS: atom_id res chain seq x y z
N LYS A 1 -10.71 29.19 20.22
CA LYS A 1 -11.35 28.83 18.92
C LYS A 1 -10.24 28.83 17.86
N GLY A 2 -9.88 27.66 17.32
CA GLY A 2 -8.84 27.56 16.29
C GLY A 2 -9.38 27.95 14.93
N TYR A 3 -8.77 28.95 14.29
CA TYR A 3 -9.12 29.46 12.96
C TYR A 3 -8.29 28.78 11.85
N GLY A 4 -8.31 27.45 11.80
CA GLY A 4 -7.68 26.70 10.71
C GLY A 4 -8.65 26.53 9.55
N LYS A 5 -8.36 27.10 8.37
CA LYS A 5 -9.07 26.71 7.14
C LYS A 5 -8.78 25.22 6.87
N PRO A 6 -9.78 24.39 6.51
CA PRO A 6 -9.52 22.99 6.16
C PRO A 6 -8.59 22.95 4.95
N PHE A 7 -7.42 22.35 5.14
CA PHE A 7 -6.41 22.22 4.09
C PHE A 7 -6.76 21.01 3.22
N SER A 8 -7.68 21.17 2.26
CA SER A 8 -7.97 20.14 1.26
C SER A 8 -7.08 20.34 0.05
N LYS A 9 -5.83 19.85 0.12
CA LYS A 9 -5.10 19.53 -1.11
C LYS A 9 -5.62 18.18 -1.58
N ALA A 10 -6.52 18.18 -2.55
CA ALA A 10 -6.68 17.02 -3.42
C ALA A 10 -5.38 16.92 -4.22
N ILE A 11 -4.44 16.14 -3.69
CA ILE A 11 -3.34 15.59 -4.48
C ILE A 11 -4.03 14.83 -5.61
N SER A 12 -3.63 15.07 -6.86
CA SER A 12 -4.20 14.50 -8.09
C SER A 12 -4.82 13.11 -7.90
N GLY A 13 -5.90 12.83 -8.64
CA GLY A 13 -6.60 11.53 -8.62
C GLY A 13 -5.65 10.32 -8.61
N PRO A 14 -6.12 9.17 -8.09
CA PRO A 14 -5.26 8.03 -7.81
C PRO A 14 -4.41 7.69 -9.03
N PRO A 15 -3.09 7.51 -8.87
CA PRO A 15 -2.22 7.19 -9.99
C PRO A 15 -2.70 5.90 -10.64
N THR A 16 -2.72 5.86 -11.98
CA THR A 16 -3.04 4.63 -12.71
C THR A 16 -2.01 3.57 -12.37
N ALA A 17 -2.46 2.44 -11.82
CA ALA A 17 -1.59 1.30 -11.59
C ALA A 17 -0.98 0.85 -12.92
N LYS A 18 0.35 0.69 -12.96
CA LYS A 18 1.00 0.10 -14.13
C LYS A 18 0.65 -1.39 -14.19
N PRO A 19 0.35 -1.94 -15.38
CA PRO A 19 0.12 -3.37 -15.52
C PRO A 19 1.38 -4.16 -15.15
N VAL A 20 1.18 -5.35 -14.59
CA VAL A 20 2.27 -6.29 -14.31
C VAL A 20 2.85 -6.73 -15.66
N PRO A 21 4.19 -6.72 -15.85
CA PRO A 21 4.79 -7.33 -17.04
C PRO A 21 4.43 -8.82 -17.11
N GLU A 22 3.59 -9.22 -18.05
CA GLU A 22 3.09 -10.60 -18.19
C GLU A 22 4.22 -11.60 -18.47
N ASP A 23 5.30 -11.12 -19.09
CA ASP A 23 6.44 -11.93 -19.52
C ASP A 23 7.47 -12.18 -18.41
N GLN A 24 7.30 -11.58 -17.23
CA GLN A 24 8.27 -11.68 -16.15
C GLN A 24 7.73 -12.50 -14.98
N LYS A 25 8.29 -13.70 -14.79
CA LYS A 25 8.06 -14.46 -13.56
C LYS A 25 8.56 -13.66 -12.35
N PRO A 26 7.78 -13.58 -11.26
CA PRO A 26 8.21 -12.89 -10.08
C PRO A 26 9.45 -13.56 -9.49
N GLN A 27 10.48 -12.77 -9.19
CA GLN A 27 11.65 -13.31 -8.49
C GLN A 27 11.31 -13.67 -7.05
N TYR A 28 10.46 -12.86 -6.42
CA TYR A 28 10.05 -13.02 -5.04
C TYR A 28 8.55 -12.77 -4.90
N VAL A 29 7.88 -13.65 -4.17
CA VAL A 29 6.47 -13.50 -3.78
C VAL A 29 6.40 -13.55 -2.27
N LEU A 30 5.91 -12.48 -1.67
CA LEU A 30 5.71 -12.40 -0.22
C LEU A 30 4.23 -12.21 0.07
N LYS A 31 3.76 -12.86 1.13
CA LYS A 31 2.40 -12.73 1.65
C LYS A 31 2.51 -12.23 3.08
N GLN A 32 1.82 -11.14 3.39
CA GLN A 32 1.73 -10.67 4.76
C GLN A 32 0.27 -10.43 5.15
N ASP A 33 -0.07 -10.92 6.33
CA ASP A 33 -1.31 -10.62 7.00
C ASP A 33 -1.13 -9.32 7.80
N ILE A 34 -1.98 -8.34 7.54
CA ILE A 34 -2.02 -7.05 8.25
C ILE A 34 -3.35 -6.94 9.02
N SER A 35 -3.37 -6.29 10.18
CA SER A 35 -4.63 -6.17 10.94
C SER A 35 -5.64 -5.29 10.20
N GLU A 36 -6.93 -5.56 10.37
CA GLU A 36 -8.02 -4.73 9.84
C GLU A 36 -7.92 -3.27 10.31
N GLU A 37 -7.37 -3.04 11.49
CA GLU A 37 -7.16 -1.72 12.11
C GLU A 37 -5.92 -0.98 11.56
N GLN A 38 -5.16 -1.58 10.64
CA GLN A 38 -3.93 -0.97 10.10
C GLN A 38 -4.17 0.41 9.48
N ALA A 39 -5.34 0.64 8.88
CA ALA A 39 -5.72 1.95 8.35
C ALA A 39 -5.86 3.00 9.46
N ILE A 40 -6.42 2.61 10.61
CA ILE A 40 -6.55 3.49 11.80
C ILE A 40 -5.17 3.83 12.36
N VAL A 41 -4.28 2.83 12.47
CA VAL A 41 -2.91 3.06 12.96
C VAL A 41 -2.15 3.99 12.02
N TYR A 42 -2.22 3.76 10.71
CA TYR A 42 -1.52 4.60 9.73
C TYR A 42 -2.10 6.02 9.64
N HIS A 43 -3.40 6.19 9.85
CA HIS A 43 -4.06 7.50 9.91
C HIS A 43 -3.40 8.44 10.94
N LEU A 44 -2.91 7.89 12.06
CA LEU A 44 -2.17 8.64 13.08
C LEU A 44 -0.80 9.16 12.61
N SER A 45 -0.32 8.70 11.46
CA SER A 45 0.95 9.13 10.85
C SER A 45 0.80 10.38 9.96
N GLY A 46 -0.41 10.95 9.85
CA GLY A 46 -0.64 12.27 9.25
C GLY A 46 -1.50 12.31 7.99
N ASP A 47 -1.93 11.16 7.46
CA ASP A 47 -2.93 11.10 6.39
C ASP A 47 -4.33 10.89 6.96
N TYR A 48 -5.01 12.01 7.18
CA TYR A 48 -6.33 12.07 7.79
C TYR A 48 -7.49 11.93 6.80
N ASN A 49 -7.25 11.46 5.57
CA ASN A 49 -8.31 11.31 4.58
C ASN A 49 -9.41 10.34 5.08
N PRO A 50 -10.68 10.78 5.16
CA PRO A 50 -11.74 9.98 5.74
C PRO A 50 -12.11 8.77 4.88
N LEU A 51 -11.63 8.68 3.63
CA LEU A 51 -11.70 7.47 2.80
C LEU A 51 -11.13 6.22 3.51
N HIS A 52 -10.20 6.40 4.44
CA HIS A 52 -9.53 5.32 5.16
C HIS A 52 -10.20 4.93 6.48
N LEU A 53 -11.23 5.65 6.91
CA LEU A 53 -11.92 5.41 8.19
C LEU A 53 -13.43 5.33 8.06
N GLU A 54 -14.04 6.19 7.24
CA GLU A 54 -15.48 6.37 7.16
C GLU A 54 -16.11 5.40 6.13
N PRO A 55 -16.91 4.42 6.58
CA PRO A 55 -17.47 3.41 5.66
C PRO A 55 -18.33 4.01 4.56
N ALA A 56 -19.13 5.04 4.89
CA ALA A 56 -19.99 5.71 3.93
C ALA A 56 -19.21 6.34 2.76
N ILE A 57 -18.01 6.86 3.03
CA ILE A 57 -17.16 7.48 2.01
C ILE A 57 -16.55 6.41 1.11
N GLY A 58 -16.03 5.33 1.69
CA GLY A 58 -15.50 4.21 0.93
C GLY A 58 -16.55 3.54 0.03
N ILE A 59 -17.78 3.38 0.54
CA ILE A 59 -18.92 2.90 -0.24
C ILE A 59 -19.26 3.88 -1.37
N SER A 60 -19.37 5.18 -1.06
CA SER A 60 -19.66 6.22 -2.06
C SER A 60 -18.58 6.33 -3.13
N ALA A 61 -17.34 5.99 -2.82
CA ALA A 61 -16.21 5.96 -3.75
C ALA A 61 -16.10 4.65 -4.54
N GLY A 62 -16.98 3.67 -4.29
CA GLY A 62 -17.04 2.40 -5.02
C GLY A 62 -16.13 1.29 -4.49
N PHE A 63 -15.54 1.45 -3.30
CA PHE A 63 -14.65 0.45 -2.70
C PHE A 63 -15.36 -0.55 -1.78
N GLY A 64 -16.66 -0.34 -1.50
CA GLY A 64 -17.44 -1.21 -0.60
C GLY A 64 -17.15 -1.02 0.90
N GLY A 65 -16.22 -0.14 1.26
CA GLY A 65 -15.83 0.17 2.64
C GLY A 65 -14.54 0.99 2.68
N PRO A 66 -14.00 1.29 3.88
CA PRO A 66 -12.71 1.96 4.01
C PRO A 66 -11.58 1.13 3.40
N ILE A 67 -10.62 1.80 2.77
CA ILE A 67 -9.43 1.15 2.18
C ILE A 67 -8.17 1.51 2.98
N LEU A 68 -7.13 0.68 2.90
CA LEU A 68 -5.83 1.02 3.47
C LEU A 68 -5.14 2.13 2.66
N HIS A 69 -4.38 3.01 3.32
CA HIS A 69 -3.55 4.02 2.65
C HIS A 69 -2.53 3.37 1.73
N GLY A 70 -2.44 3.84 0.48
CA GLY A 70 -1.45 3.35 -0.48
C GLY A 70 -0.01 3.47 0.02
N LEU A 71 0.30 4.53 0.79
CA LEU A 71 1.61 4.72 1.41
C LEU A 71 1.87 3.76 2.58
N SER A 72 0.84 3.26 3.26
CA SER A 72 0.99 2.21 4.28
C SER A 72 1.41 0.90 3.64
N THR A 73 0.70 0.50 2.58
CA THR A 73 1.01 -0.67 1.75
C THR A 73 2.41 -0.56 1.12
N PHE A 74 2.79 0.63 0.64
CA PHE A 74 4.13 0.91 0.14
C PHE A 74 5.21 0.72 1.23
N GLY A 75 4.95 1.19 2.45
CA GLY A 75 5.84 1.01 3.59
C GLY A 75 6.14 -0.46 3.91
N PHE A 76 5.13 -1.34 3.84
CA PHE A 76 5.35 -2.79 3.95
C PHE A 76 6.23 -3.32 2.82
N GLY A 77 5.97 -2.91 1.57
CA GLY A 77 6.80 -3.28 0.43
C GLY A 77 8.27 -2.89 0.63
N CYS A 78 8.54 -1.65 1.05
CA CYS A 78 9.89 -1.17 1.34
C CYS A 78 10.56 -1.93 2.49
N ARG A 79 9.80 -2.28 3.54
CA ARG A 79 10.33 -3.08 4.65
C ARG A 79 10.84 -4.44 4.18
N PHE A 80 10.18 -5.07 3.21
CA PHE A 80 10.61 -6.37 2.69
C PHE A 80 11.76 -6.29 1.70
N THR A 81 11.83 -5.23 0.90
CA THR A 81 12.90 -5.09 -0.09
C THR A 81 14.18 -4.51 0.47
N SER A 82 14.15 -3.97 1.70
CA SER A 82 15.31 -3.39 2.36
C SER A 82 16.21 -4.48 3.01
N PRO A 83 17.55 -4.39 2.85
CA PRO A 83 18.30 -3.32 2.20
C PRO A 83 18.42 -3.50 0.67
N VAL A 84 18.07 -2.46 -0.09
CA VAL A 84 18.41 -2.35 -1.51
C VAL A 84 19.77 -1.66 -1.61
N LYS A 85 20.70 -2.20 -2.43
CA LYS A 85 21.99 -1.52 -2.68
C LYS A 85 21.76 -0.11 -3.23
N LEU A 86 22.59 0.85 -2.84
CA LEU A 86 22.56 2.20 -3.40
C LEU A 86 22.74 2.14 -4.93
N GLY A 87 21.82 2.75 -5.69
CA GLY A 87 21.78 2.66 -7.16
C GLY A 87 21.09 1.40 -7.72
N GLY A 88 20.66 0.47 -6.86
CA GLY A 88 19.79 -0.63 -7.23
C GLY A 88 18.34 -0.15 -7.40
N MET A 89 17.65 -0.69 -8.41
CA MET A 89 16.24 -0.37 -8.68
C MET A 89 15.39 -1.65 -8.52
N CYS A 90 14.55 -1.68 -7.49
CA CYS A 90 13.55 -2.73 -7.33
C CYS A 90 12.18 -2.22 -7.77
N PHE A 91 11.44 -3.05 -8.49
CA PHE A 91 10.03 -2.80 -8.77
C PHE A 91 9.21 -3.75 -7.90
N THR A 92 8.34 -3.18 -7.05
CA THR A 92 7.42 -3.95 -6.21
C THR A 92 5.99 -3.59 -6.58
N CYS A 93 5.24 -4.58 -7.06
CA CYS A 93 3.78 -4.51 -7.17
C CYS A 93 3.18 -5.01 -5.87
N VAL A 94 2.16 -4.31 -5.38
CA VAL A 94 1.39 -4.73 -4.20
C VAL A 94 -0.08 -4.71 -4.52
N TRP A 95 -0.78 -5.74 -4.07
CA TRP A 95 -2.23 -5.79 -4.11
C TRP A 95 -2.75 -6.45 -2.84
N GLU A 96 -3.97 -6.05 -2.51
CA GLU A 96 -4.79 -6.75 -1.55
C GLU A 96 -5.36 -8.01 -2.21
N VAL A 97 -5.18 -9.16 -1.58
CA VAL A 97 -5.66 -10.45 -2.09
C VAL A 97 -7.01 -10.83 -1.48
N GLY A 98 -7.35 -10.25 -0.33
CA GLY A 98 -8.59 -10.52 0.41
C GLY A 98 -8.33 -10.83 1.89
N PRO A 99 -9.34 -11.38 2.60
CA PRO A 99 -9.26 -11.63 4.03
C PRO A 99 -8.23 -12.73 4.35
N GLY A 100 -7.43 -12.48 5.39
CA GLY A 100 -6.52 -13.40 6.04
C GLY A 100 -7.10 -13.99 7.34
N PRO A 101 -6.36 -14.88 8.02
CA PRO A 101 -6.78 -15.45 9.30
C PRO A 101 -6.85 -14.39 10.40
N ASN A 102 -7.70 -14.59 11.40
CA ASN A 102 -7.76 -13.74 12.61
C ASN A 102 -7.99 -12.25 12.33
N ARG A 103 -8.96 -11.90 11.48
CA ARG A 103 -9.31 -10.50 11.17
C ARG A 103 -8.12 -9.71 10.62
N THR A 104 -7.45 -10.32 9.65
CA THR A 104 -6.37 -9.70 8.92
C THR A 104 -6.74 -9.56 7.45
N THR A 105 -6.06 -8.67 6.75
CA THR A 105 -6.09 -8.55 5.30
C THR A 105 -4.78 -9.10 4.76
N LYS A 106 -4.84 -9.96 3.74
CA LYS A 106 -3.67 -10.55 3.10
C LYS A 106 -3.19 -9.67 1.97
N LEU A 107 -1.99 -9.10 2.12
CA LEU A 107 -1.27 -8.41 1.07
C LEU A 107 -0.32 -9.37 0.37
N THR A 108 -0.26 -9.30 -0.96
CA THR A 108 0.77 -10.00 -1.74
C THR A 108 1.65 -9.00 -2.47
N PHE A 109 2.95 -9.24 -2.40
CA PHE A 109 4.00 -8.42 -2.98
C PHE A 109 4.71 -9.27 -4.03
N ILE A 110 4.86 -8.73 -5.24
CA ILE A 110 5.80 -9.25 -6.23
C ILE A 110 6.91 -8.23 -6.39
N THR A 111 8.14 -8.69 -6.20
CA THR A 111 9.33 -7.85 -6.38
C THR A 111 10.21 -8.43 -7.46
N ASN A 112 10.56 -7.58 -8.43
CA ASN A 112 11.57 -7.85 -9.45
C ASN A 112 12.72 -6.85 -9.28
N ASN A 113 13.94 -7.36 -9.31
CA ASN A 113 15.14 -6.57 -9.30
C ASN A 113 15.55 -6.21 -10.73
N LEU A 114 15.63 -4.91 -11.05
CA LEU A 114 15.83 -4.44 -12.42
C LEU A 114 17.32 -4.28 -12.80
N PRO A 115 18.25 -3.97 -11.86
CA PRO A 115 19.69 -4.15 -12.03
C PRO A 115 20.29 -5.09 -10.96
N SER A 116 21.38 -5.79 -11.28
CA SER A 116 22.04 -6.82 -10.47
C SER A 116 22.37 -6.42 -9.01
N GLY A 117 21.41 -6.58 -8.09
CA GLY A 117 21.65 -6.29 -6.68
C GLY A 117 20.68 -7.04 -5.78
N LYS A 118 20.82 -8.38 -5.76
CA LYS A 118 20.09 -9.37 -4.93
C LYS A 118 19.23 -8.75 -3.81
N ALA A 119 17.91 -8.95 -3.88
CA ALA A 119 17.10 -8.88 -2.68
C ALA A 119 17.50 -10.08 -1.83
N ASN A 120 18.22 -9.84 -0.73
CA ASN A 120 18.37 -10.87 0.30
C ASN A 120 17.04 -10.87 1.06
N LEU A 121 16.23 -11.89 0.83
CA LEU A 121 15.14 -12.26 1.74
C LEU A 121 15.69 -13.07 2.90
#